data_AF-P70790-F1
#
_entry.id   AF-P70790-F1
#
_cell.length_a   1.000
_cell.length_b   1.000
_cell.length_c   1.000
_cell.angle_alpha   90.00
_cell.angle_beta   90.00
_cell.angle_gamma   90.00
#
_symmetry.space_group_name_H-M   'P 1'
#
loop_
_entity.id
_entity.type
_entity.pdbx_description
1 polymer ?
#
loop_
_entity_poly.entity_id
_entity_poly.type
_entity_poly.pdbx_seq_one_letter_code
_entity_poly.pdbx_strand_id
1 'polypeptide(L)'
;MVKPGQILRAAVRETAEPLTELAGDSVSSAGRVSAAYHAIRNAIRTNVFPPGYQAAEIEIARQLGMSRTPVHEAMARLQEDGLVRILPKKGIIICALSPADIEEIYEVTIALEGAAASRLAMIDAPVKAEVVALLRDATEAMVAALERNDLPGWAAADERFHETLVACAAQ
;
A
#
# COMPACT_ATOMS: atom_id res chain seq x y z
N MET A 1 22.91 -12.97 -11.54
CA MET A 1 23.05 -12.39 -10.19
C MET A 1 22.73 -10.90 -10.28
N VAL A 2 21.45 -10.54 -10.26
CA VAL A 2 21.00 -9.14 -10.33
C VAL A 2 21.18 -8.53 -8.95
N LYS A 3 21.90 -7.40 -8.85
CA LYS A 3 22.20 -6.77 -7.56
C LYS A 3 20.93 -6.14 -6.96
N PRO A 4 20.70 -6.22 -5.63
CA PRO A 4 19.46 -5.77 -4.97
C PRO A 4 19.05 -4.30 -5.16
N GLY A 5 19.91 -3.44 -5.74
CA GLY A 5 19.62 -2.02 -5.97
C GLY A 5 19.20 -1.64 -7.40
N GLN A 6 19.28 -2.54 -8.39
CA GLN A 6 18.95 -2.20 -9.78
C GLN A 6 17.46 -2.38 -10.15
N ILE A 7 16.68 -3.05 -9.30
CA ILE A 7 15.25 -3.30 -9.56
C ILE A 7 14.41 -2.03 -9.30
N LEU A 8 14.88 -1.09 -8.47
CA LEU A 8 14.06 0.04 -8.02
C LEU A 8 13.88 1.18 -9.05
N ARG A 9 14.53 1.16 -10.22
CA ARG A 9 14.53 2.33 -11.13
C ARG A 9 13.77 2.19 -12.44
N ALA A 10 13.28 1.01 -12.82
CA ALA A 10 12.82 0.80 -14.20
C ALA A 10 11.30 0.68 -14.43
N ALA A 11 10.45 0.56 -13.40
CA ALA A 11 9.06 0.12 -13.61
C ALA A 11 7.94 1.16 -13.42
N VAL A 12 8.21 2.42 -13.02
CA VAL A 12 7.14 3.41 -12.77
C VAL A 12 7.12 4.51 -13.85
N ARG A 13 6.92 4.11 -15.11
CA ARG A 13 6.57 5.05 -16.20
C ARG A 13 5.42 4.57 -17.08
N GLU A 14 4.65 3.58 -16.64
CA GLU A 14 3.43 3.20 -17.33
C GLU A 14 2.26 3.96 -16.72
N THR A 15 1.68 4.79 -17.57
CA THR A 15 0.47 5.63 -17.44
C THR A 15 -0.42 5.30 -16.25
N ALA A 16 -0.40 6.17 -15.23
CA ALA A 16 -1.45 6.20 -14.22
C ALA A 16 -2.78 6.52 -14.92
N GLU A 17 -3.66 5.53 -14.99
CA GLU A 17 -5.08 5.73 -15.28
C GLU A 17 -5.63 6.83 -14.34
N PRO A 18 -6.48 7.75 -14.84
CA PRO A 18 -6.99 8.84 -14.02
C PRO A 18 -7.81 8.29 -12.85
N LEU A 19 -7.58 8.83 -11.65
CA LEU A 19 -8.19 8.43 -10.36
C LEU A 19 -9.70 8.77 -10.25
N THR A 20 -10.39 8.88 -11.39
CA THR A 20 -11.65 9.62 -11.56
C THR A 20 -12.95 8.91 -11.17
N GLU A 21 -12.94 7.71 -10.58
CA GLU A 21 -14.20 6.99 -10.26
C GLU A 21 -14.93 7.44 -8.97
N LEU A 22 -14.54 8.54 -8.33
CA LEU A 22 -15.14 8.96 -7.05
C LEU A 22 -16.27 10.02 -7.16
N ALA A 23 -16.76 10.31 -8.37
CA ALA A 23 -17.78 11.35 -8.61
C ALA A 23 -19.21 10.80 -8.59
N GLY A 24 -19.74 10.49 -7.39
CA GLY A 24 -21.18 10.37 -7.16
C GLY A 24 -21.69 11.57 -6.33
N ASP A 25 -22.59 12.38 -6.88
CA ASP A 25 -23.08 13.64 -6.28
C ASP A 25 -23.89 13.48 -4.96
N SER A 26 -24.10 12.26 -4.47
CA SER A 26 -24.90 11.97 -3.25
C SER A 26 -24.08 11.75 -1.97
N VAL A 27 -22.75 11.96 -1.98
CA VAL A 27 -21.89 11.68 -0.83
C VAL A 27 -21.79 12.89 0.11
N SER A 28 -21.92 12.65 1.43
CA SER A 28 -21.74 13.67 2.47
C SER A 28 -20.35 14.33 2.39
N SER A 29 -20.18 15.53 2.97
CA SER A 29 -18.84 16.16 3.05
C SER A 29 -17.82 15.23 3.70
N ALA A 30 -18.17 14.61 4.83
CA ALA A 30 -17.34 13.63 5.52
C ALA A 30 -16.98 12.44 4.61
N GLY A 31 -17.94 11.94 3.83
CA GLY A 31 -17.68 10.86 2.86
C GLY A 31 -16.71 11.27 1.76
N ARG A 32 -16.80 12.51 1.24
CA ARG A 32 -15.86 13.04 0.24
C ARG A 32 -14.44 13.22 0.79
N VAL A 33 -14.31 13.66 2.04
CA VAL A 33 -13.01 13.76 2.72
C VAL A 33 -12.40 12.38 2.91
N SER A 34 -13.19 11.40 3.34
CA SER A 34 -12.74 10.01 3.47
C SER A 34 -12.32 9.43 2.12
N ALA A 35 -13.09 9.68 1.06
CA ALA A 35 -12.77 9.24 -0.29
C ALA A 35 -11.45 9.86 -0.79
N ALA A 36 -11.26 11.17 -0.59
CA ALA A 36 -10.00 11.84 -0.92
C ALA A 36 -8.82 11.23 -0.15
N TYR A 37 -8.97 11.03 1.16
CA TYR A 37 -7.96 10.42 2.02
C TYR A 37 -7.53 9.04 1.52
N HIS A 38 -8.50 8.13 1.27
CA HIS A 38 -8.19 6.80 0.79
C HIS A 38 -7.61 6.80 -0.63
N ALA A 39 -8.08 7.67 -1.51
CA ALA A 39 -7.56 7.78 -2.88
C ALA A 39 -6.10 8.23 -2.88
N ILE A 40 -5.75 9.26 -2.10
CA ILE A 40 -4.37 9.75 -1.99
C ILE A 40 -3.48 8.71 -1.31
N ARG A 41 -3.95 8.09 -0.22
CA ARG A 41 -3.21 7.02 0.46
C ARG A 41 -2.93 5.85 -0.47
N ASN A 42 -3.91 5.46 -1.29
CA ASN A 42 -3.71 4.41 -2.29
C ASN A 42 -2.72 4.85 -3.37
N ALA A 43 -2.82 6.08 -3.88
CA ALA A 43 -1.86 6.61 -4.86
C ALA A 43 -0.42 6.66 -4.33
N ILE A 44 -0.23 6.93 -3.03
CA ILE A 44 1.08 6.83 -2.37
C ILE A 44 1.54 5.36 -2.34
N ARG A 45 0.69 4.46 -1.85
CA ARG A 45 0.98 3.02 -1.73
C ARG A 45 1.35 2.39 -3.07
N THR A 46 0.69 2.77 -4.15
CA THR A 46 0.94 2.23 -5.50
C THR A 46 1.99 3.01 -6.29
N ASN A 47 2.71 3.95 -5.65
CA ASN A 47 3.72 4.81 -6.27
C ASN A 47 3.20 5.69 -7.43
N VAL A 48 1.89 5.90 -7.56
CA VAL A 48 1.35 6.98 -8.40
C VAL A 48 1.82 8.34 -7.87
N PHE A 49 1.87 8.49 -6.54
CA PHE A 49 2.54 9.57 -5.83
C PHE A 49 3.77 9.00 -5.10
N PRO A 50 4.91 8.84 -5.79
CA PRO A 50 6.10 8.24 -5.20
C PRO A 50 6.69 9.13 -4.10
N PRO A 51 7.53 8.58 -3.20
CA PRO A 51 8.25 9.38 -2.22
C PRO A 51 9.01 10.56 -2.83
N GLY A 52 8.86 11.74 -2.23
CA GLY A 52 9.42 12.99 -2.75
C GLY A 52 8.62 13.65 -3.87
N TYR A 53 7.53 13.03 -4.36
CA TYR A 53 6.59 13.71 -5.25
C TYR A 53 6.07 14.97 -4.55
N GLN A 54 6.17 16.10 -5.26
CA GLN A 54 5.75 17.39 -4.74
C GLN A 54 4.81 18.06 -5.73
N ALA A 55 3.64 18.46 -5.25
CA ALA A 55 2.61 19.08 -6.08
C ALA A 55 1.81 20.12 -5.31
N ALA A 56 1.14 21.00 -6.05
CA ALA A 56 0.16 21.88 -5.47
C ALA A 56 -1.11 21.09 -5.10
N GLU A 57 -1.78 21.47 -4.01
CA GLU A 57 -3.05 20.86 -3.58
C GLU A 57 -4.10 20.86 -4.70
N ILE A 58 -4.17 21.95 -5.48
CA ILE A 58 -5.10 22.07 -6.60
C ILE A 58 -4.79 21.07 -7.73
N GLU A 59 -3.53 20.70 -7.91
CA GLU A 59 -3.12 19.72 -8.91
C GLU A 59 -3.59 18.32 -8.49
N ILE A 60 -3.39 17.96 -7.21
CA ILE A 60 -3.87 16.69 -6.66
C ILE A 60 -5.40 16.62 -6.71
N ALA A 61 -6.08 17.71 -6.37
CA ALA A 61 -7.54 17.78 -6.47
C ALA A 61 -8.04 17.55 -7.91
N ARG A 62 -7.37 18.15 -8.89
CA ARG A 62 -7.66 17.92 -10.32
C ARG A 62 -7.42 16.46 -10.72
N GLN A 63 -6.34 15.82 -10.25
CA GLN A 63 -6.05 14.42 -10.56
C GLN A 63 -7.10 13.46 -9.99
N LEU A 64 -7.69 13.80 -8.84
CA LEU A 64 -8.77 13.03 -8.21
C LEU A 64 -10.17 13.35 -8.75
N GLY A 65 -10.31 14.37 -9.61
CA GLY A 65 -11.62 14.86 -10.02
C GLY A 65 -12.44 15.47 -8.87
N MET A 66 -11.77 15.99 -7.83
CA MET A 66 -12.40 16.52 -6.61
C MET A 66 -12.20 18.04 -6.49
N SER A 67 -13.04 18.68 -5.67
CA SER A 67 -12.81 20.06 -5.25
C SER A 67 -11.67 20.13 -4.23
N ARG A 68 -11.16 21.34 -3.98
CA ARG A 68 -10.01 21.55 -3.08
C ARG A 68 -10.31 21.24 -1.62
N THR A 69 -11.52 21.51 -1.14
CA THR A 69 -11.89 21.37 0.28
C THR A 69 -11.70 19.94 0.83
N PRO A 70 -12.29 18.88 0.25
CA PRO A 70 -12.09 17.52 0.76
C PRO A 70 -10.62 17.07 0.65
N VAL A 71 -9.90 17.54 -0.36
CA VAL A 71 -8.47 17.24 -0.55
C VAL A 71 -7.64 17.92 0.53
N HIS A 72 -7.93 19.19 0.85
CA HIS A 72 -7.27 19.93 1.92
C HIS A 72 -7.43 19.22 3.28
N GLU A 73 -8.66 18.82 3.63
CA GLU A 73 -8.94 18.10 4.87
C GLU A 73 -8.29 16.70 4.89
N ALA A 74 -8.29 15.99 3.76
CA ALA A 74 -7.58 14.72 3.64
C ALA A 74 -6.06 14.88 3.81
N MET A 75 -5.46 15.95 3.26
CA MET A 75 -4.03 16.23 3.42
C MET A 75 -3.65 16.54 4.86
N ALA A 76 -4.52 17.19 5.63
CA ALA A 76 -4.30 17.42 7.06
C ALA A 76 -4.19 16.08 7.80
N ARG A 77 -5.12 15.16 7.55
CA ARG A 77 -5.09 13.80 8.14
C ARG A 77 -3.86 12.99 7.69
N LEU A 78 -3.53 13.03 6.40
CA LEU A 78 -2.34 12.35 5.88
C LEU A 78 -1.03 12.92 6.45
N GLN A 79 -1.02 14.19 6.84
CA GLN A 79 0.12 14.78 7.54
C GLN A 79 0.21 14.31 8.98
N GLU A 80 -0.93 14.13 9.67
CA GLU A 80 -0.98 13.51 11.01
C GLU A 80 -0.47 12.07 10.96
N ASP A 81 -0.77 11.33 9.89
CA ASP A 81 -0.25 9.98 9.64
C ASP A 81 1.21 9.96 9.15
N GLY A 82 1.86 11.12 8.99
CA GLY A 82 3.25 11.22 8.53
C GLY A 82 3.48 10.91 7.05
N LEU A 83 2.43 10.63 6.27
CA LEU A 83 2.53 10.26 4.85
C LEU A 83 2.85 11.44 3.94
N VAL A 84 2.48 12.65 4.35
CA VAL A 84 2.76 13.88 3.59
C VAL A 84 3.25 14.99 4.50
N ARG A 85 3.89 16.00 3.91
CA ARG A 85 4.20 17.26 4.58
C ARG A 85 3.65 18.43 3.79
N ILE A 86 2.88 19.29 4.44
CA ILE A 86 2.36 20.53 3.87
C ILE A 86 3.44 21.60 4.04
N LEU A 87 3.98 22.08 2.92
CA LEU A 87 5.02 23.10 2.88
C LEU A 87 4.39 24.47 2.60
N PRO A 88 4.54 25.48 3.48
CA PRO A 88 3.99 26.80 3.27
C PRO A 88 4.40 27.38 1.90
N LYS A 89 3.41 27.75 1.08
CA LYS A 89 3.60 28.30 -0.28
C LYS A 89 4.34 27.38 -1.27
N LYS A 90 4.65 26.14 -0.90
CA LYS A 90 5.40 25.19 -1.74
C LYS A 90 4.60 23.92 -2.07
N GLY A 91 3.39 23.79 -1.54
CA GLY A 91 2.50 22.66 -1.82
C GLY A 91 2.67 21.52 -0.82
N ILE A 92 2.47 20.30 -1.28
CA ILE A 92 2.53 19.08 -0.49
C ILE A 92 3.66 18.22 -1.04
N ILE A 93 4.45 17.60 -0.16
CA ILE A 93 5.46 16.60 -0.53
C ILE A 93 5.12 15.26 0.12
N ILE A 94 5.23 14.17 -0.63
CA ILE A 94 5.06 12.80 -0.11
C ILE A 94 6.31 12.40 0.68
N CYS A 95 6.11 11.95 1.91
CA CYS A 95 7.20 11.49 2.77
C CYS A 95 7.73 10.13 2.29
N ALA A 96 9.04 9.92 2.41
CA ALA A 96 9.64 8.60 2.28
C ALA A 96 9.64 7.90 3.64
N LEU A 97 9.51 6.57 3.65
CA LEU A 97 9.78 5.78 4.84
C LEU A 97 11.26 5.92 5.21
N SER A 98 11.51 6.27 6.45
CA SER A 98 12.83 6.31 7.03
C SER A 98 13.32 4.88 7.34
N PRO A 99 14.64 4.65 7.46
CA PRO A 99 15.13 3.35 7.92
C PRO A 99 14.57 2.92 9.29
N ALA A 100 14.29 3.87 10.19
CA ALA A 100 13.67 3.58 11.48
C ALA A 100 12.20 3.14 11.31
N ASP A 101 11.46 3.78 10.41
CA ASP A 101 10.07 3.39 10.12
C ASP A 101 10.03 1.94 9.60
N ILE A 102 10.99 1.55 8.76
CA ILE A 102 11.13 0.19 8.25
C ILE A 102 11.43 -0.80 9.37
N GLU A 103 12.34 -0.45 10.29
CA GLU A 103 12.66 -1.28 11.45
C GLU A 103 11.43 -1.52 12.33
N GLU A 104 10.70 -0.46 12.69
CA GLU A 104 9.47 -0.56 13.48
C GLU A 104 8.39 -1.40 12.80
N ILE A 105 8.20 -1.24 11.48
CA ILE A 105 7.26 -2.08 10.72
C ILE A 105 7.66 -3.55 10.83
N TYR A 106 8.93 -3.89 10.60
CA TYR A 106 9.38 -5.28 10.67
C TYR A 106 9.34 -5.84 12.09
N GLU A 107 9.59 -5.05 13.13
CA GLU A 107 9.42 -5.49 14.52
C GLU A 107 7.99 -5.97 14.78
N VAL A 108 7.00 -5.16 14.38
CA VAL A 108 5.58 -5.50 14.54
C VAL A 108 5.19 -6.70 13.67
N THR A 109 5.61 -6.70 12.40
CA THR A 109 5.32 -7.79 11.46
C THR A 109 5.91 -9.11 11.96
N ILE A 110 7.17 -9.14 12.40
CA ILE A 110 7.82 -10.34 12.94
C ILE A 110 7.07 -10.85 14.18
N ALA A 111 6.65 -9.95 15.07
CA ALA A 111 5.90 -10.34 16.26
C ALA A 111 4.55 -10.99 15.90
N LEU A 112 3.78 -10.37 14.99
CA LEU A 112 2.47 -10.86 14.59
C LEU A 112 2.56 -12.15 13.76
N GLU A 113 3.39 -12.15 12.71
CA GLU A 113 3.52 -13.29 11.81
C GLU A 113 4.27 -14.46 12.44
N GLY A 114 5.27 -14.18 13.27
CA GLY A 114 5.95 -15.22 14.05
C GLY A 114 4.99 -15.93 15.01
N ALA A 115 4.12 -15.17 15.69
CA ALA A 115 3.07 -15.74 16.53
C ALA A 115 2.03 -16.52 15.71
N ALA A 116 1.62 -15.99 14.56
CA ALA A 116 0.68 -16.65 13.66
C ALA A 116 1.24 -18.00 13.15
N ALA A 117 2.48 -18.00 12.68
CA ALA A 117 3.19 -19.20 12.23
C ALA A 117 3.35 -20.23 13.36
N SER A 118 3.70 -19.77 14.58
CA SER A 118 3.81 -20.65 15.75
C SER A 118 2.47 -21.32 16.09
N ARG A 119 1.36 -20.57 16.07
CA ARG A 119 0.02 -21.13 16.30
C ARG A 119 -0.39 -22.13 15.21
N LEU A 120 -0.17 -21.78 13.95
CA LEU A 120 -0.47 -22.66 12.81
C LEU A 120 0.39 -23.93 12.80
N ALA A 121 1.60 -23.89 13.35
CA ALA A 121 2.41 -25.10 13.52
C ALA A 121 1.79 -26.09 14.51
N MET A 122 0.95 -25.63 15.44
CA MET A 122 0.35 -26.45 16.50
C MET A 122 -1.02 -27.03 16.13
N ILE A 123 -1.67 -26.59 15.05
CA ILE A 123 -2.97 -27.15 14.65
C ILE A 123 -2.84 -28.58 14.12
N ASP A 124 -3.91 -29.37 14.27
CA ASP A 124 -3.94 -30.76 13.81
C ASP A 124 -4.06 -30.86 12.27
N ALA A 125 -3.65 -32.02 11.74
CA ALA A 125 -4.06 -32.43 10.40
C ALA A 125 -5.57 -32.78 10.42
N PRO A 126 -6.38 -32.45 9.38
CA PRO A 126 -5.99 -32.02 8.03
C PRO A 126 -5.90 -30.51 7.80
N VAL A 127 -6.40 -29.68 8.73
CA VAL A 127 -6.48 -28.21 8.56
C VAL A 127 -5.11 -27.59 8.25
N LYS A 128 -4.05 -28.07 8.91
CA LYS A 128 -2.67 -27.67 8.61
C LYS A 128 -2.30 -27.81 7.13
N ALA A 129 -2.73 -28.89 6.49
CA ALA A 129 -2.40 -29.15 5.09
C ALA A 129 -3.10 -28.15 4.15
N GLU A 130 -4.33 -27.75 4.47
CA GLU A 130 -5.09 -26.74 3.71
C GLU A 130 -4.42 -25.37 3.81
N VAL A 131 -4.04 -24.94 5.01
CA VAL A 131 -3.30 -23.68 5.21
C VAL A 131 -1.99 -23.69 4.46
N VAL A 132 -1.22 -24.78 4.54
CA VAL A 132 0.05 -24.92 3.81
C VAL A 132 -0.15 -24.87 2.29
N ALA A 133 -1.25 -25.42 1.76
CA ALA A 133 -1.56 -25.33 0.34
C ALA A 133 -1.81 -23.87 -0.08
N LEU A 134 -2.62 -23.12 0.67
CA LEU A 134 -2.88 -21.69 0.39
C LEU A 134 -1.60 -20.84 0.41
N LEU A 135 -0.74 -21.07 1.41
CA LEU A 135 0.54 -20.39 1.52
C LEU A 135 1.47 -20.77 0.35
N ARG A 136 1.48 -22.04 -0.07
CA ARG A 136 2.25 -22.49 -1.23
C ARG A 136 1.78 -21.81 -2.51
N ASP A 137 0.47 -21.76 -2.75
CA ASP A 137 -0.12 -21.10 -3.92
C ASP A 137 0.27 -19.61 -4.01
N ALA A 138 0.38 -18.93 -2.86
CA ALA A 138 0.89 -17.57 -2.81
C ALA A 138 2.37 -17.48 -3.21
N THR A 139 3.23 -18.33 -2.65
CA THR A 139 4.67 -18.34 -2.99
C THR A 139 4.94 -18.74 -4.45
N GLU A 140 4.17 -19.67 -5.02
CA GLU A 140 4.29 -20.06 -6.43
C GLU A 140 3.85 -18.91 -7.35
N ALA A 141 2.82 -18.16 -6.97
CA ALA A 141 2.40 -16.96 -7.69
C ALA A 141 3.48 -15.85 -7.65
N MET A 142 4.21 -15.70 -6.54
CA MET A 142 5.37 -14.79 -6.47
C MET A 142 6.46 -15.20 -7.46
N VAL A 143 6.82 -16.49 -7.51
CA VAL A 143 7.83 -17.00 -8.45
C VAL A 143 7.40 -16.73 -9.89
N ALA A 144 6.17 -17.09 -10.25
CA ALA A 144 5.65 -16.87 -11.59
C ALA A 144 5.59 -15.38 -11.96
N ALA A 145 5.32 -14.48 -11.01
CA ALA A 145 5.32 -13.04 -11.26
C ALA A 145 6.74 -12.51 -11.52
N LEU A 146 7.75 -12.97 -10.75
CA LEU A 146 9.15 -12.62 -11.00
C LEU A 146 9.64 -13.08 -12.37
N GLU A 147 9.25 -14.29 -12.81
CA GLU A 147 9.57 -14.80 -14.14
C GLU A 147 9.03 -13.91 -15.27
N ARG A 148 7.89 -13.24 -15.03
CA ARG A 148 7.27 -12.28 -15.96
C ARG A 148 7.74 -10.84 -15.77
N ASN A 149 8.66 -10.56 -14.83
CA ASN A 149 9.04 -9.21 -14.39
C ASN A 149 7.82 -8.37 -13.93
N ASP A 150 6.81 -9.03 -13.36
CA ASP A 150 5.55 -8.44 -12.91
C ASP A 150 5.64 -8.10 -11.42
N LEU A 151 6.24 -6.95 -11.10
CA LEU A 151 6.39 -6.48 -9.71
C LEU A 151 5.05 -6.22 -9.01
N PRO A 152 4.02 -5.64 -9.66
CA PRO A 152 2.70 -5.49 -9.05
C PRO A 152 2.06 -6.84 -8.71
N GLY A 153 2.14 -7.83 -9.61
CA GLY A 153 1.65 -9.18 -9.37
C GLY A 153 2.43 -9.89 -8.27
N TRP A 154 3.74 -9.67 -8.18
CA TRP A 154 4.56 -10.18 -7.09
C TRP A 154 4.11 -9.60 -5.74
N ALA A 155 3.94 -8.28 -5.64
CA ALA A 155 3.51 -7.62 -4.41
C ALA A 155 2.11 -8.07 -3.95
N ALA A 156 1.18 -8.29 -4.89
CA ALA A 156 -0.15 -8.81 -4.56
C ALA A 156 -0.11 -10.26 -4.05
N ALA A 157 0.79 -11.09 -4.60
CA ALA A 157 0.99 -12.46 -4.12
C ALA A 157 1.65 -12.50 -2.73
N ASP A 158 2.61 -11.59 -2.48
CA ASP A 158 3.25 -11.35 -1.19
C ASP A 158 2.23 -10.94 -0.12
N GLU A 159 1.44 -9.89 -0.38
CA GLU A 159 0.35 -9.45 0.51
C GLU A 159 -0.61 -10.61 0.84
N ARG A 160 -1.01 -11.40 -0.16
CA ARG A 160 -1.86 -12.58 0.04
C ARG A 160 -1.23 -13.62 0.97
N PHE A 161 0.07 -13.87 0.87
CA PHE A 161 0.76 -14.82 1.76
C PHE A 161 0.67 -14.36 3.22
N HIS A 162 1.05 -13.11 3.47
CA HIS A 162 1.09 -12.51 4.80
C HIS A 162 -0.32 -12.41 5.42
N GLU A 163 -1.32 -11.95 4.66
CA GLU A 163 -2.71 -11.90 5.12
C GLU A 163 -3.27 -13.30 5.42
N THR A 164 -3.00 -14.29 4.56
CA THR A 164 -3.45 -15.68 4.77
C THR A 164 -2.83 -16.26 6.04
N LEU A 165 -1.52 -16.04 6.25
CA LEU A 165 -0.81 -16.52 7.43
C LEU A 165 -1.48 -15.99 8.73
N VAL A 166 -1.76 -14.69 8.78
CA VAL A 166 -2.37 -14.06 9.96
C VAL A 166 -3.84 -14.47 10.11
N ALA A 167 -4.62 -14.46 9.03
CA ALA A 167 -6.05 -14.76 9.05
C ALA A 167 -6.35 -16.21 9.45
N CYS A 168 -5.55 -17.17 8.99
CA CYS A 168 -5.68 -18.58 9.39
C CYS A 168 -5.31 -18.81 10.85
N ALA A 169 -4.36 -18.04 11.40
CA ALA A 169 -3.98 -18.16 12.81
C ALA A 169 -5.00 -17.52 13.77
N ALA A 170 -5.83 -16.59 13.30
CA ALA A 170 -6.85 -15.92 14.11
C ALA A 170 -8.11 -16.77 14.36
N GLN A 171 -8.24 -17.91 13.68
CA GLN A 171 -9.34 -18.89 13.83
C GLN A 171 -9.09 -19.81 15.04
#